data_AF-A0A3N5SC99-F1
#
_entry.id   AF-A0A3N5SC99-F1
#
_cell.length_a   1.000
_cell.length_b   1.000
_cell.length_c   1.000
_cell.angle_alpha   90.00
_cell.angle_beta   90.00
_cell.angle_gamma   90.00
#
_symmetry.space_group_name_H-M   'P 1'
#
loop_
_entity.id
_entity.type
_entity.pdbx_description
1 polymer ?
#
loop_
_entity_poly.entity_id
_entity_poly.type
_entity_poly.pdbx_seq_one_letter_code
_entity_poly.pdbx_strand_id
1 'polypeptide(L)'
;MNENIAGLRFFYDSEEQKAARIIGSACQKSVQLIQQCWGLKTPEDCRVYVMTSWLRFLFQSAPWHWKIYIGLTLPFVAMRARATWPYAGGWALQYGKRRVIGIKPPRLIQEGNRSLGEIVFIQNRSIDEIVQSVTCHELVHAFTLHLKLPTWLHEGLATLAMELYLDKPIVREDTLEYLDDQVRCGTNGGVEKLRVEKQKVLITA
;
A
#
# COMPACT_ATOMS: atom_id res chain seq x y z
N MET A 1 -1.09 11.22 -18.81
CA MET A 1 -1.91 10.30 -19.62
C MET A 1 -2.99 9.68 -18.74
N ASN A 2 -4.10 9.23 -19.34
CA ASN A 2 -5.14 8.48 -18.63
C ASN A 2 -5.65 7.32 -19.49
N GLU A 3 -5.96 6.20 -18.84
CA GLU A 3 -6.42 4.97 -19.50
C GLU A 3 -7.43 4.23 -18.60
N ASN A 4 -8.22 3.32 -19.17
CA ASN A 4 -9.08 2.41 -18.40
C ASN A 4 -8.46 1.01 -18.36
N ILE A 5 -8.23 0.48 -17.17
CA ILE A 5 -7.66 -0.86 -16.95
C ILE A 5 -8.58 -1.64 -16.03
N ALA A 6 -9.26 -2.66 -16.56
CA ALA A 6 -10.17 -3.52 -15.80
C ALA A 6 -11.24 -2.74 -14.98
N GLY A 7 -11.74 -1.63 -15.52
CA GLY A 7 -12.70 -0.75 -14.86
C GLY A 7 -12.08 0.30 -13.93
N LEU A 8 -10.75 0.30 -13.76
CA LEU A 8 -10.01 1.30 -13.00
C LEU A 8 -9.59 2.45 -13.92
N ARG A 9 -9.58 3.68 -13.41
CA ARG A 9 -9.00 4.82 -14.11
C ARG A 9 -7.52 4.96 -13.76
N PHE A 10 -6.65 4.73 -14.72
CA PHE A 10 -5.21 4.74 -14.52
C PHE A 10 -4.59 6.06 -15.01
N PHE A 11 -3.72 6.66 -14.20
CA PHE A 11 -3.10 7.97 -14.45
C PHE A 11 -1.59 7.90 -14.25
N TYR A 12 -0.84 8.44 -15.20
CA TYR A 12 0.63 8.50 -15.12
C TYR A 12 1.17 9.67 -15.94
N ASP A 13 2.37 10.14 -15.58
CA ASP A 13 3.13 11.11 -16.37
C ASP A 13 3.84 10.39 -17.54
N SER A 14 4.02 11.05 -18.68
CA SER A 14 4.63 10.43 -19.88
C SER A 14 6.02 9.87 -19.63
N GLU A 15 6.79 10.49 -18.74
CA GLU A 15 8.12 10.05 -18.30
C GLU A 15 8.08 8.69 -17.57
N GLU A 16 6.94 8.34 -16.97
CA GLU A 16 6.74 7.11 -16.20
C GLU A 16 6.08 6.01 -17.04
N GLN A 17 6.09 6.09 -18.38
CA GLN A 17 5.42 5.11 -19.24
C GLN A 17 5.90 3.66 -19.00
N LYS A 18 7.19 3.46 -18.71
CA LYS A 18 7.72 2.11 -18.40
C LYS A 18 7.13 1.56 -17.09
N ALA A 19 7.10 2.38 -16.03
CA ALA A 19 6.50 2.01 -14.75
C ALA A 19 4.99 1.77 -14.91
N ALA A 20 4.33 2.60 -15.71
CA ALA A 20 2.91 2.53 -16.01
C ALA A 20 2.51 1.19 -16.64
N ARG A 21 3.34 0.63 -17.54
CA ARG A 21 3.09 -0.70 -18.12
C ARG A 21 3.11 -1.82 -17.08
N ILE A 22 4.10 -1.80 -16.18
CA ILE A 22 4.24 -2.82 -15.12
C ILE A 22 3.06 -2.73 -14.16
N ILE A 23 2.77 -1.53 -13.66
CA ILE A 23 1.67 -1.29 -12.71
C ILE A 23 0.32 -1.55 -13.37
N GLY A 24 0.12 -1.17 -14.64
CA GLY A 24 -1.10 -1.41 -15.38
C GLY A 24 -1.38 -2.90 -15.58
N SER A 25 -0.37 -3.68 -15.96
CA SER A 25 -0.47 -5.14 -16.03
C SER A 25 -0.81 -5.75 -14.66
N ALA A 26 -0.14 -5.27 -13.60
CA ALA A 26 -0.42 -5.70 -12.23
C ALA A 26 -1.86 -5.38 -11.79
N CYS A 27 -2.39 -4.22 -12.18
CA CYS A 27 -3.77 -3.84 -11.92
C CYS A 27 -4.74 -4.83 -12.55
N GLN A 28 -4.56 -5.15 -13.84
CA GLN A 28 -5.44 -6.08 -14.54
C GLN A 28 -5.46 -7.47 -13.88
N LYS A 29 -4.28 -8.04 -13.62
CA LYS A 29 -4.15 -9.35 -12.97
C LYS A 29 -4.72 -9.32 -11.54
N SER A 30 -4.48 -8.24 -10.79
CA SER A 30 -5.00 -8.09 -9.42
C SER A 30 -6.51 -7.98 -9.37
N VAL A 31 -7.15 -7.25 -10.30
CA VAL A 31 -8.61 -7.16 -10.35
C VAL A 31 -9.24 -8.54 -10.61
N GLN A 32 -8.67 -9.31 -11.55
CA GLN A 32 -9.11 -10.68 -11.83
C GLN A 32 -8.95 -11.57 -10.60
N LEU A 33 -7.78 -11.54 -9.95
CA LEU A 33 -7.51 -12.30 -8.73
C LEU A 33 -8.52 -11.95 -7.62
N ILE A 34 -8.74 -10.67 -7.35
CA ILE A 34 -9.65 -10.22 -6.29
C ILE A 34 -11.09 -10.68 -6.55
N GLN A 35 -11.53 -10.63 -7.81
CA GLN A 35 -12.85 -11.11 -8.22
C GLN A 35 -12.97 -12.63 -8.07
N GLN A 36 -11.92 -13.39 -8.41
CA GLN A 36 -11.90 -14.84 -8.30
C GLN A 36 -11.86 -15.32 -6.84
N CYS A 37 -11.03 -14.70 -6.01
CA CYS A 37 -10.83 -15.12 -4.61
C CYS A 37 -11.98 -14.68 -3.70
N TRP A 38 -12.51 -13.47 -3.89
CA TRP A 38 -13.45 -12.86 -2.94
C TRP A 38 -14.76 -12.38 -3.57
N GLY A 39 -14.96 -12.52 -4.89
CA GLY A 39 -16.19 -12.08 -5.56
C GLY A 39 -16.40 -10.55 -5.53
N LEU A 40 -15.38 -9.76 -5.18
CA LEU A 40 -15.51 -8.33 -4.99
C LEU A 40 -15.52 -7.60 -6.35
N LYS A 41 -16.58 -6.81 -6.57
CA LYS A 41 -16.73 -5.99 -7.77
C LYS A 41 -15.75 -4.80 -7.75
N THR A 42 -15.32 -4.38 -8.94
CA THR A 42 -14.51 -3.17 -9.10
C THR A 42 -15.27 -1.95 -8.57
N PRO A 43 -14.65 -1.09 -7.73
CA PRO A 43 -15.33 0.09 -7.21
C PRO A 43 -15.61 1.11 -8.32
N GLU A 44 -16.81 1.71 -8.33
CA GLU A 44 -17.28 2.59 -9.40
C GLU A 44 -16.35 3.79 -9.71
N ASP A 45 -15.81 4.43 -8.67
CA ASP A 45 -14.80 5.49 -8.80
C ASP A 45 -13.49 5.05 -8.13
N CYS A 46 -12.80 4.10 -8.76
CA CYS A 46 -11.44 3.71 -8.37
C CYS A 46 -10.42 4.28 -9.34
N ARG A 47 -9.41 4.98 -8.81
CA ARG A 47 -8.35 5.62 -9.59
C ARG A 47 -6.99 5.14 -9.13
N VAL A 48 -6.13 4.81 -10.07
CA VAL A 48 -4.76 4.37 -9.79
C VAL A 48 -3.80 5.37 -10.41
N TYR A 49 -2.79 5.80 -9.66
CA TYR A 49 -1.81 6.78 -10.05
C TYR A 49 -0.40 6.19 -9.94
N VAL A 50 0.43 6.40 -10.96
CA VAL A 50 1.88 6.26 -10.77
C VAL A 50 2.36 7.45 -9.93
N MET A 51 2.72 7.17 -8.69
CA MET A 51 2.92 8.15 -7.63
C MET A 51 4.41 8.49 -7.47
N THR A 52 4.83 9.60 -8.09
CA THR A 52 6.20 10.13 -7.99
C THR A 52 6.41 11.07 -6.80
N SER A 53 5.33 11.70 -6.32
CA SER A 53 5.34 12.61 -5.17
C SER A 53 4.04 12.46 -4.40
N TRP A 54 4.14 12.25 -3.08
CA TRP A 54 2.97 12.14 -2.21
C TRP A 54 2.11 13.41 -2.22
N LEU A 55 2.73 14.58 -2.21
CA LEU A 55 2.00 15.86 -2.15
C LEU A 55 1.20 16.06 -3.44
N ARG A 56 1.85 15.83 -4.59
CA ARG A 56 1.19 15.90 -5.90
C ARG A 56 0.05 14.89 -5.99
N PHE A 57 0.28 13.65 -5.51
CA PHE A 57 -0.75 12.62 -5.47
C PHE A 57 -1.97 13.04 -4.64
N LEU A 58 -1.79 13.56 -3.42
CA LEU A 58 -2.90 14.03 -2.58
C LEU A 58 -3.76 15.08 -3.30
N PHE A 59 -3.15 16.11 -3.87
CA PHE A 59 -3.87 17.19 -4.55
C PHE A 59 -4.46 16.78 -5.91
N GLN A 60 -3.81 15.90 -6.65
CA GLN A 60 -4.28 15.46 -7.97
C GLN A 60 -5.44 14.46 -7.87
N SER A 61 -5.43 13.62 -6.83
CA SER A 61 -6.44 12.57 -6.63
C SER A 61 -7.72 13.11 -5.96
N ALA A 62 -7.61 14.17 -5.16
CA ALA A 62 -8.71 14.76 -4.41
C ALA A 62 -9.74 15.51 -5.30
N PRO A 63 -11.06 15.35 -5.04
CA PRO A 63 -12.09 16.25 -5.55
C PRO A 63 -11.87 17.69 -5.08
N TRP A 64 -12.42 18.68 -5.81
CA TRP A 64 -12.16 20.11 -5.56
C TRP A 64 -12.42 20.54 -4.11
N HIS A 65 -13.53 20.10 -3.50
CA HIS A 65 -13.89 20.44 -2.12
C HIS A 65 -12.91 19.84 -1.10
N TRP A 66 -12.39 18.64 -1.38
CA TRP A 66 -11.37 18.01 -0.54
C TRP A 66 -10.01 18.72 -0.62
N LYS A 67 -9.70 19.42 -1.71
CA LYS A 67 -8.43 20.18 -1.81
C LYS A 67 -8.35 21.29 -0.78
N ILE A 68 -9.48 21.95 -0.48
CA ILE A 68 -9.55 22.99 0.56
C ILE A 68 -9.27 22.36 1.92
N TYR A 69 -9.92 21.24 2.23
CA TYR A 69 -9.71 20.51 3.48
C TYR A 69 -8.27 20.01 3.64
N ILE A 70 -7.68 19.46 2.57
CA ILE A 70 -6.27 19.05 2.56
C ILE A 70 -5.37 20.25 2.80
N GLY A 71 -5.64 21.40 2.17
CA GLY A 71 -4.88 22.63 2.40
C GLY A 71 -4.88 23.06 3.88
N LEU A 72 -6.05 23.02 4.53
CA LEU A 72 -6.19 23.38 5.94
C LEU A 72 -5.49 22.38 6.89
N THR A 73 -5.52 21.09 6.56
CA THR A 73 -4.92 20.03 7.38
C THR A 73 -3.50 19.66 6.95
N LEU A 74 -2.94 20.36 5.97
CA LEU A 74 -1.68 20.00 5.32
C LEU A 74 -0.50 19.87 6.29
N PRO A 75 -0.29 20.75 7.29
CA PRO A 75 0.85 20.61 8.20
C PRO A 75 0.86 19.27 8.94
N PHE A 76 -0.31 18.81 9.40
CA PHE A 76 -0.46 17.54 10.11
C PHE A 76 -0.30 16.35 9.19
N VAL A 77 -0.92 16.40 8.00
CA VAL A 77 -0.81 15.35 6.99
C VAL A 77 0.62 15.23 6.47
N ALA A 78 1.29 16.35 6.21
CA ALA A 78 2.65 16.41 5.69
C ALA A 78 3.66 15.78 6.66
N MET A 79 3.50 15.99 7.97
CA MET A 79 4.35 15.36 8.98
C MET A 79 4.27 13.84 8.90
N ARG A 80 3.06 13.28 8.89
CA ARG A 80 2.84 11.82 8.82
C ARG A 80 3.28 11.26 7.47
N ALA A 81 2.90 11.92 6.38
CA ALA A 81 3.25 11.54 5.02
C ALA A 81 4.76 11.49 4.81
N ARG A 82 5.51 12.48 5.30
CA ARG A 82 6.99 12.49 5.21
C ARG A 82 7.63 11.36 6.02
N ALA A 83 7.05 11.02 7.18
CA ALA A 83 7.57 9.92 8.00
C ALA A 83 7.35 8.54 7.36
N THR A 84 6.20 8.32 6.69
CA THR A 84 5.89 7.03 6.07
C THR A 84 6.37 6.90 4.64
N TRP A 85 6.57 8.02 3.93
CA TRP A 85 6.96 8.03 2.52
C TRP A 85 8.19 7.17 2.23
N PRO A 86 9.31 7.19 2.97
CA PRO A 86 10.48 6.39 2.64
C PRO A 86 10.21 4.88 2.60
N TYR A 87 9.25 4.40 3.39
CA TYR A 87 8.98 2.98 3.60
C TYR A 87 7.83 2.44 2.75
N ALA A 88 6.87 3.30 2.38
CA ALA A 88 5.68 2.87 1.64
C ALA A 88 5.99 2.60 0.16
N GLY A 89 5.55 1.46 -0.36
CA GLY A 89 5.58 1.15 -1.80
C GLY A 89 4.41 1.78 -2.57
N GLY A 90 3.27 1.93 -1.91
CA GLY A 90 2.06 2.57 -2.43
C GLY A 90 1.19 3.06 -1.27
N TRP A 91 0.09 3.72 -1.62
CA TRP A 91 -0.95 4.17 -0.68
C TRP A 91 -2.34 3.99 -1.28
N ALA A 92 -3.29 3.50 -0.48
CA ALA A 92 -4.72 3.56 -0.75
C ALA A 92 -5.41 4.62 0.14
N LEU A 93 -6.20 5.51 -0.48
CA LEU A 93 -6.96 6.56 0.20
C LEU A 93 -8.41 6.60 -0.30
N GLN A 94 -9.28 7.24 0.48
CA GLN A 94 -10.68 7.45 0.13
C GLN A 94 -11.12 8.91 0.32
N TYR A 95 -11.78 9.46 -0.70
CA TYR A 95 -12.44 10.76 -0.68
C TYR A 95 -13.94 10.57 -0.93
N GLY A 96 -14.72 10.42 0.14
CA GLY A 96 -16.15 10.09 0.04
C GLY A 96 -16.33 8.75 -0.70
N LYS A 97 -16.95 8.75 -1.88
CA LYS A 97 -17.12 7.53 -2.69
C LYS A 97 -15.90 7.19 -3.57
N ARG A 98 -14.99 8.15 -3.80
CA ARG A 98 -13.81 7.95 -4.65
C ARG A 98 -12.72 7.22 -3.88
N ARG A 99 -12.22 6.13 -4.46
CA ARG A 99 -11.06 5.37 -4.00
C ARG A 99 -9.88 5.72 -4.88
N VAL A 100 -8.74 6.03 -4.26
CA VAL A 100 -7.53 6.40 -4.99
C VAL A 100 -6.36 5.58 -4.49
N ILE A 101 -5.56 5.10 -5.41
CA ILE A 101 -4.37 4.31 -5.15
C ILE A 101 -3.20 5.03 -5.79
N GLY A 102 -2.13 5.23 -5.05
CA GLY A 102 -0.86 5.71 -5.56
C GLY A 102 0.18 4.61 -5.45
N ILE A 103 0.80 4.21 -6.55
CA ILE A 103 1.86 3.21 -6.56
C ILE A 103 3.16 3.88 -6.97
N LYS A 104 4.21 3.75 -6.17
CA LYS A 104 5.50 4.30 -6.56
C LYS A 104 6.07 3.56 -7.77
N PRO A 105 6.70 4.28 -8.71
CA PRO A 105 7.41 3.64 -9.80
C PRO A 105 8.61 2.81 -9.28
N PRO A 106 9.06 1.79 -10.04
CA PRO A 106 10.19 0.93 -9.67
C PRO A 106 11.41 1.67 -9.12
N ARG A 107 11.80 2.79 -9.75
CA ARG A 107 12.95 3.61 -9.33
C ARG A 107 12.82 4.14 -7.90
N LEU A 108 11.64 4.61 -7.50
CA LEU A 108 11.41 5.17 -6.15
C LEU A 108 11.23 4.09 -5.09
N ILE A 109 10.78 2.90 -5.49
CA ILE A 109 10.79 1.72 -4.60
C ILE A 109 12.24 1.25 -4.41
N GLN A 110 13.06 1.35 -5.46
CA GLN A 110 14.46 0.95 -5.38
C GLN A 110 15.27 1.83 -4.43
N GLU A 111 15.06 3.15 -4.49
CA GLU A 111 15.67 4.18 -3.64
C GLU A 111 15.06 4.25 -2.22
N GLY A 112 13.89 3.62 -2.02
CA GLY A 112 13.17 3.64 -0.74
C GLY A 112 13.86 2.83 0.36
N ASN A 113 13.49 3.10 1.61
CA ASN A 113 13.98 2.34 2.75
C ASN A 113 13.20 1.01 2.86
N ARG A 114 13.93 -0.10 2.74
CA ARG A 114 13.36 -1.46 2.74
C ARG A 114 13.36 -2.14 4.10
N SER A 115 13.92 -1.52 5.14
CA SER A 115 14.10 -2.14 6.46
C SER A 115 12.80 -2.74 7.02
N LEU A 116 11.67 -2.05 6.89
CA LEU A 116 10.37 -2.57 7.34
C LEU A 116 9.89 -3.77 6.50
N GLY A 117 10.10 -3.72 5.19
CA GLY A 117 9.75 -4.83 4.31
C GLY A 117 10.65 -6.05 4.52
N GLU A 118 11.91 -5.85 4.90
CA GLU A 118 12.89 -6.92 5.16
C GLU A 118 12.59 -7.70 6.45
N ILE A 119 11.86 -7.08 7.39
CA ILE A 119 11.39 -7.76 8.60
C ILE A 119 10.29 -8.75 8.25
N VAL A 120 9.37 -8.40 7.35
CA VAL A 120 8.15 -9.19 7.07
C VAL A 120 8.32 -10.12 5.87
N PHE A 121 9.04 -9.69 4.85
CA PHE A 121 9.09 -10.37 3.56
C PHE A 121 10.47 -10.91 3.21
N ILE A 122 10.48 -11.95 2.36
CA ILE A 122 11.71 -12.49 1.80
C ILE A 122 12.45 -11.44 0.94
N GLN A 123 13.78 -11.38 1.07
CA GLN A 123 14.62 -10.32 0.49
C GLN A 123 14.90 -10.51 -1.02
N ASN A 124 14.87 -11.74 -1.53
CA ASN A 124 15.29 -12.09 -2.89
C ASN A 124 14.22 -11.85 -3.97
N ARG A 125 13.44 -10.78 -3.87
CA ARG A 125 12.41 -10.42 -4.85
C ARG A 125 12.93 -9.42 -5.85
N SER A 126 12.53 -9.58 -7.11
CA SER A 126 12.83 -8.57 -8.13
C SER A 126 12.05 -7.28 -7.85
N ILE A 127 12.54 -6.13 -8.35
CA ILE A 127 11.82 -4.86 -8.18
C ILE A 127 10.44 -4.93 -8.83
N ASP A 128 10.33 -5.60 -9.98
CA ASP A 128 9.05 -5.76 -10.66
C ASP A 128 8.08 -6.62 -9.83
N GLU A 129 8.55 -7.70 -9.19
CA GLU A 129 7.72 -8.49 -8.26
C GLU A 129 7.24 -7.65 -7.07
N ILE A 130 8.11 -6.79 -6.52
CA ILE A 130 7.74 -5.89 -5.43
C ILE A 130 6.67 -4.89 -5.91
N VAL A 131 6.88 -4.23 -7.04
CA VAL A 131 5.91 -3.27 -7.60
C VAL A 131 4.57 -3.93 -7.88
N GLN A 132 4.58 -5.12 -8.48
CA GLN A 132 3.37 -5.85 -8.81
C GLN A 132 2.61 -6.31 -7.56
N SER A 133 3.30 -6.88 -6.57
CA SER A 133 2.68 -7.32 -5.32
C SER A 133 2.17 -6.14 -4.48
N VAL A 134 2.91 -5.04 -4.40
CA VAL A 134 2.43 -3.79 -3.78
C VAL A 134 1.18 -3.26 -4.50
N THR A 135 1.15 -3.30 -5.84
CA THR A 135 -0.05 -2.91 -6.59
C THR A 135 -1.26 -3.76 -6.23
N CYS A 136 -1.05 -5.07 -6.08
CA CYS A 136 -2.09 -6.00 -5.64
C CYS A 136 -2.58 -5.68 -4.22
N HIS A 137 -1.65 -5.48 -3.28
CA HIS A 137 -1.91 -5.14 -1.89
C HIS A 137 -2.79 -3.89 -1.75
N GLU A 138 -2.41 -2.79 -2.42
CA GLU A 138 -3.17 -1.54 -2.37
C GLU A 138 -4.55 -1.66 -3.04
N LEU A 139 -4.67 -2.48 -4.08
CA LEU A 139 -5.95 -2.78 -4.71
C LEU A 139 -6.87 -3.55 -3.77
N VAL A 140 -6.35 -4.53 -3.03
CA VAL A 140 -7.14 -5.23 -2.00
C VAL A 140 -7.64 -4.24 -0.97
N HIS A 141 -6.80 -3.31 -0.52
CA HIS A 141 -7.26 -2.28 0.40
C HIS A 141 -8.43 -1.47 -0.16
N ALA A 142 -8.29 -0.99 -1.39
CA ALA A 142 -9.35 -0.25 -2.05
C ALA A 142 -10.62 -1.08 -2.23
N PHE A 143 -10.54 -2.37 -2.59
CA PHE A 143 -11.71 -3.20 -2.84
C PHE A 143 -12.45 -3.55 -1.55
N THR A 144 -11.72 -3.84 -0.47
CA THR A 144 -12.26 -4.28 0.81
C THR A 144 -12.68 -3.15 1.75
N LEU A 145 -12.33 -1.90 1.44
CA LEU A 145 -12.59 -0.74 2.32
C LEU A 145 -14.04 -0.61 2.80
N HIS A 146 -15.02 -0.93 1.94
CA HIS A 146 -16.45 -0.87 2.26
C HIS A 146 -16.92 -1.94 3.26
N LEU A 147 -16.13 -3.01 3.44
CA LEU A 147 -16.43 -4.08 4.38
C LEU A 147 -16.09 -3.70 5.83
N LYS A 148 -15.35 -2.60 6.04
CA LYS A 148 -14.96 -2.08 7.38
C LYS A 148 -14.29 -3.15 8.24
N LEU A 149 -13.37 -3.91 7.64
CA LEU A 149 -12.65 -4.98 8.32
C LEU A 149 -11.74 -4.41 9.43
N PRO A 150 -11.50 -5.17 10.51
CA PRO A 150 -10.47 -4.80 11.48
C PRO A 150 -9.09 -4.78 10.79
N THR A 151 -8.20 -3.89 11.24
CA THR A 151 -6.90 -3.64 10.59
C THR A 151 -6.09 -4.91 10.35
N TRP A 152 -6.01 -5.83 11.32
CA TRP A 152 -5.25 -7.07 11.17
C TRP A 152 -5.74 -7.92 9.98
N LEU A 153 -7.06 -8.00 9.77
CA LEU A 153 -7.64 -8.77 8.68
C LEU A 153 -7.49 -8.02 7.35
N HIS A 154 -7.57 -6.69 7.38
CA HIS A 154 -7.37 -5.86 6.21
C HIS A 154 -5.95 -5.99 5.64
N GLU A 155 -4.94 -5.91 6.50
CA GLU A 155 -3.53 -6.12 6.16
C GLU A 155 -3.24 -7.59 5.80
N GLY A 156 -3.83 -8.53 6.56
CA GLY A 156 -3.68 -9.96 6.33
C GLY A 156 -4.22 -10.40 4.97
N LEU A 157 -5.41 -9.92 4.57
CA LEU A 157 -5.96 -10.18 3.24
C LEU A 157 -5.10 -9.55 2.13
N ALA A 158 -4.63 -8.32 2.32
CA ALA A 158 -3.77 -7.66 1.35
C ALA A 158 -2.44 -8.40 1.18
N THR A 159 -1.88 -8.94 2.27
CA THR A 159 -0.66 -9.76 2.27
C THR A 159 -0.89 -11.13 1.64
N LEU A 160 -1.97 -11.82 1.98
CA LEU A 160 -2.35 -13.08 1.35
C LEU A 160 -2.54 -12.91 -0.17
N ALA A 161 -3.14 -11.80 -0.61
CA ALA A 161 -3.29 -11.51 -2.02
C ALA A 161 -1.95 -11.41 -2.76
N MET A 162 -0.92 -10.86 -2.10
CA MET A 162 0.42 -10.77 -2.69
C MET A 162 1.02 -12.15 -2.95
N GLU A 163 0.84 -13.10 -2.02
CA GLU A 163 1.30 -14.49 -2.16
C GLU A 163 0.54 -15.19 -3.29
N LEU A 164 -0.80 -15.07 -3.31
CA LEU A 164 -1.62 -15.63 -4.38
C LEU A 164 -1.30 -15.00 -5.75
N TYR A 165 -1.00 -13.71 -5.78
CA TYR A 165 -0.63 -13.01 -7.02
C TYR A 165 0.70 -13.52 -7.58
N LEU A 166 1.68 -13.76 -6.71
CA LEU A 166 3.02 -14.22 -7.09
C LEU A 166 3.13 -15.76 -7.16
N ASP A 167 2.11 -16.48 -6.74
CA ASP A 167 2.07 -17.94 -6.64
C ASP A 167 3.24 -18.53 -5.84
N LYS A 168 3.61 -17.82 -4.76
CA LYS A 168 4.69 -18.24 -3.84
C LYS A 168 4.54 -17.59 -2.48
N PRO A 169 4.99 -18.24 -1.40
CA PRO A 169 5.09 -17.60 -0.10
C PRO A 169 6.09 -16.44 -0.18
N ILE A 170 5.72 -15.30 0.40
CA ILE A 170 6.58 -14.11 0.47
C ILE A 170 6.76 -13.59 1.88
N VAL A 171 5.90 -14.00 2.82
CA VAL A 171 6.06 -13.70 4.24
C VAL A 171 7.10 -14.66 4.82
N ARG A 172 8.00 -14.15 5.66
CA ARG A 172 9.01 -14.97 6.32
C ARG A 172 8.35 -15.78 7.46
N GLU A 173 8.71 -17.04 7.59
CA GLU A 173 8.15 -17.93 8.62
C GLU A 173 8.48 -17.45 10.04
N ASP A 174 9.67 -16.86 10.23
CA ASP A 174 10.13 -16.29 11.51
C ASP A 174 9.31 -15.08 11.97
N THR A 175 8.49 -14.48 11.10
CA THR A 175 7.64 -13.36 11.50
C THR A 175 6.51 -13.74 12.45
N LEU A 176 6.14 -15.02 12.49
CA LEU A 176 5.17 -15.55 13.43
C LEU A 176 5.66 -15.45 14.89
N GLU A 177 6.98 -15.49 15.10
CA GLU A 177 7.57 -15.36 16.44
C GLU A 177 7.26 -14.00 17.07
N TYR A 178 7.17 -12.93 16.25
CA TYR A 178 6.79 -11.60 16.73
C TYR A 178 5.32 -11.51 17.19
N LEU A 179 4.45 -12.42 16.74
CA LEU A 179 3.06 -12.47 17.20
C LEU A 179 2.95 -13.22 18.54
N ASP A 180 3.74 -14.28 18.73
CA ASP A 180 3.74 -15.07 19.97
C ASP A 180 4.29 -14.26 21.15
N ASP A 181 5.36 -13.47 20.93
CA ASP A 181 5.92 -12.61 21.97
C ASP A 181 4.96 -11.51 22.45
N GLN A 182 4.08 -10.98 21.59
CA GLN A 182 3.06 -10.01 22.01
C GLN A 182 1.93 -10.65 22.82
N VAL A 183 1.61 -11.92 22.55
CA VAL A 183 0.62 -12.68 23.33
C VAL A 183 1.20 -13.09 24.68
N ARG A 184 2.49 -13.46 24.74
CA ARG A 184 3.18 -13.86 25.98
C ARG A 184 3.52 -12.70 26.91
N CYS A 185 3.79 -11.50 26.40
CA CYS A 185 3.96 -10.29 27.23
C CYS A 185 2.63 -9.63 27.66
N GLY A 186 1.50 -10.29 27.43
CA GLY A 186 0.15 -9.82 27.74
C GLY A 186 -0.33 -10.04 29.18
N THR A 187 0.45 -9.66 30.20
CA THR A 187 -0.11 -9.37 31.55
C THR A 187 0.53 -8.13 32.14
N ASN A 188 0.14 -6.96 31.64
CA ASN A 188 -0.23 -5.75 32.41
C ASN A 188 -0.08 -4.49 31.53
N GLY A 189 -1.23 -3.87 31.21
CA GLY A 189 -1.33 -2.43 31.02
C GLY A 189 -0.73 -1.83 29.75
N GLY A 190 -1.61 -1.52 28.78
CA GLY A 190 -1.37 -0.52 27.74
C GLY A 190 -0.85 -1.11 26.44
N VAL A 191 -1.73 -1.15 25.42
CA VAL A 191 -1.34 -1.42 24.03
C VAL A 191 -0.43 -0.29 23.55
N GLU A 192 0.88 -0.46 23.74
CA GLU A 192 1.86 0.37 23.06
C GLU A 192 1.87 -0.08 21.59
N LYS A 193 1.01 0.57 20.78
CA LYS A 193 1.09 0.52 19.32
C LYS A 193 2.55 0.65 18.95
N LEU A 194 3.06 -0.26 18.10
CA LEU A 194 4.34 -0.12 17.42
C LEU A 194 4.37 1.25 16.73
N ARG A 195 4.87 2.22 17.48
CA ARG A 195 5.04 3.60 17.10
C ARG A 195 6.48 3.65 16.63
N VAL A 196 6.65 4.01 15.36
CA VAL A 196 7.92 4.11 14.62
C VAL A 196 9.01 4.95 15.33
N GLU A 197 8.69 5.58 16.46
CA GLU A 197 9.60 6.39 17.28
C GLU A 197 10.47 5.62 18.28
N LYS A 198 10.23 4.32 18.55
CA LYS A 198 10.99 3.54 19.56
C LYS A 198 12.12 2.65 19.03
N GLN A 199 12.65 2.91 17.83
CA GLN A 199 13.80 2.16 17.30
C GLN A 199 15.16 2.81 17.65
N LYS A 200 15.34 3.25 18.90
CA LYS A 200 16.64 3.75 19.41
C LYS A 200 17.24 2.89 20.54
N VAL A 201 16.67 1.74 20.87
CA VAL A 201 17.16 0.90 21.99
C VAL A 201 17.60 -0.51 21.58
N LEU A 202 17.56 -0.87 20.30
CA LEU A 202 18.00 -2.20 19.82
C LEU A 202 19.23 -2.18 18.90
N ILE A 203 20.09 -1.17 19.08
CA ILE A 203 21.48 -1.20 18.58
C ILE A 203 22.41 -0.91 19.76
N THR A 204 22.41 -1.79 20.75
CA THR A 204 23.57 -2.04 21.62
C THR A 204 23.41 -3.40 22.29
N ALA A 205 23.90 -4.45 21.64
CA ALA A 205 24.49 -5.64 22.22
C ALA A 205 25.16 -6.42 21.08
#